data_AF-A0A968JG40-F1
#
_entry.id   AF-A0A968JG40-F1
#
_cell.length_a   1.000
_cell.length_b   1.000
_cell.length_c   1.000
_cell.angle_alpha   90.00
_cell.angle_beta   90.00
_cell.angle_gamma   90.00
#
_symmetry.space_group_name_H-M   'P 1'
#
loop_
_entity.id
_entity.type
_entity.pdbx_description
1 polymer ?
#
loop_
_entity_poly.entity_id
_entity_poly.type
_entity_poly.pdbx_seq_one_letter_code
_entity_poly.pdbx_strand_id
1 'polypeptide(L)'
;MPMVIYAKIAIDKQWTQYEWAVVAPINTYNVTLNIADYANFKEIYTNKKGETLELDYYVLAYNLDKAKKHFKQTHEVVACFEEYFGKYPFWEDGIGFVETPYLGMEHQSAIAYGNQYMRGYLGGMIPKDMNWDYIIVHEYGHEYFGNSVSAKDIAEMWIHESFTTYMEAIYVECKYSYADAIRYLQGQRPYIRNQEPIVGPLGVNFDGWSGSDHYYKGAWMLHSLRHAINNEDLWLGLLKSIHQKFAYSTTTTKEIIAFVNQYLQKDYTPFFEQYLYSAELPIFEYSLWQQGRQLKLRYRWSTPLSSFDMPIFVGKRIATK
;
A
#
# COMPACT_ATOMS: atom_id res chain seq x y z
N MET A 1 -25.05 -4.80 -4.30
CA MET A 1 -25.72 -3.53 -3.97
C MET A 1 -24.68 -2.77 -3.17
N PRO A 2 -24.25 -1.56 -3.62
CA PRO A 2 -23.18 -0.81 -2.95
C PRO A 2 -23.47 -0.63 -1.46
N MET A 3 -22.43 -0.33 -0.68
CA MET A 3 -22.49 0.05 0.72
C MET A 3 -23.26 1.36 0.79
N VAL A 4 -24.57 1.19 0.75
CA VAL A 4 -25.57 2.23 0.59
C VAL A 4 -26.30 2.23 1.90
N ILE A 5 -26.60 3.43 2.42
CA ILE A 5 -27.76 3.60 3.29
C ILE A 5 -28.95 3.04 2.51
N TYR A 6 -29.28 1.78 2.70
CA TYR A 6 -30.35 1.15 1.92
C TYR A 6 -31.71 1.40 2.57
N ALA A 7 -31.72 1.87 3.83
CA ALA A 7 -32.89 2.45 4.46
C ALA A 7 -32.55 3.68 5.30
N LYS A 8 -33.37 4.74 5.14
CA LYS A 8 -33.48 5.89 6.06
C LYS A 8 -34.91 5.94 6.55
N ILE A 9 -35.12 5.59 7.81
CA ILE A 9 -36.45 5.38 8.40
C ILE A 9 -36.69 6.48 9.45
N ALA A 10 -37.65 7.36 9.19
CA ALA A 10 -38.11 8.29 10.22
C ALA A 10 -38.85 7.50 11.30
N ILE A 11 -38.34 7.50 12.53
CA ILE A 11 -38.98 6.85 13.67
C ILE A 11 -40.02 7.79 14.26
N ASP A 12 -39.65 9.06 14.46
CA ASP A 12 -40.55 10.15 14.83
C ASP A 12 -39.97 11.52 14.37
N LYS A 13 -40.45 12.63 14.95
CA LYS A 13 -39.97 13.99 14.61
C LYS A 13 -38.53 14.27 15.04
N GLN A 14 -37.97 13.48 15.96
CA GLN A 14 -36.64 13.66 16.56
C GLN A 14 -35.66 12.58 16.11
N TRP A 15 -36.13 11.37 15.83
CA TRP A 15 -35.28 10.22 15.55
C TRP A 15 -35.42 9.72 14.11
N THR A 16 -34.28 9.49 13.48
CA THR A 16 -34.17 8.79 12.19
C THR A 16 -33.20 7.62 12.36
N GLN A 17 -33.63 6.44 11.92
CA GLN A 17 -32.80 5.25 11.82
C GLN A 17 -32.20 5.17 10.42
N TYR A 18 -30.95 4.75 10.36
CA TYR A 18 -30.22 4.51 9.13
C TYR A 18 -29.72 3.06 9.15
N GLU A 19 -29.91 2.35 8.05
CA GLU A 19 -29.46 0.98 7.89
C GLU A 19 -28.43 0.92 6.76
N TRP A 20 -27.26 0.34 7.08
CA TRP A 20 -26.17 0.09 6.15
C TRP A 20 -25.94 -1.42 6.01
N ALA A 21 -25.55 -1.85 4.83
CA ALA A 21 -25.14 -3.22 4.56
C ALA A 21 -23.80 -3.19 3.82
N VAL A 22 -22.91 -4.09 4.21
CA VAL A 22 -21.70 -4.46 3.46
C VAL A 22 -21.99 -5.84 2.87
N VAL A 23 -21.89 -5.97 1.55
CA VAL A 23 -22.19 -7.22 0.83
C VAL A 23 -20.95 -8.09 0.74
N ALA A 24 -19.77 -7.51 0.55
CA ALA A 24 -18.53 -8.25 0.56
C ALA A 24 -18.15 -8.72 1.98
N PRO A 25 -17.33 -9.77 2.11
CA PRO A 25 -16.74 -10.15 3.39
C PRO A 25 -15.99 -8.96 4.01
N ILE A 26 -16.14 -8.78 5.32
CA ILE A 26 -15.49 -7.69 6.07
C ILE A 26 -14.85 -8.24 7.34
N ASN A 27 -13.65 -7.73 7.66
CA ASN A 27 -12.97 -8.01 8.93
C ASN A 27 -13.50 -7.09 10.03
N THR A 28 -13.54 -7.54 11.29
CA THR A 28 -14.11 -6.77 12.40
C THR A 28 -13.39 -5.46 12.67
N TYR A 29 -12.09 -5.35 12.38
CA TYR A 29 -11.35 -4.08 12.53
C TYR A 29 -11.79 -3.01 11.52
N ASN A 30 -12.39 -3.42 10.39
CA ASN A 30 -12.88 -2.51 9.35
C ASN A 30 -14.28 -1.96 9.64
N VAL A 31 -14.97 -2.46 10.66
CA VAL A 31 -16.30 -1.98 11.02
C VAL A 31 -16.19 -0.66 11.77
N THR A 32 -16.76 0.41 11.20
CA THR A 32 -16.72 1.75 11.77
C THR A 32 -18.08 2.41 11.80
N LEU A 33 -18.25 3.40 12.70
CA LEU A 33 -19.44 4.23 12.80
C LEU A 33 -19.02 5.67 13.03
N ASN A 34 -19.42 6.55 12.12
CA ASN A 34 -19.14 7.98 12.19
C ASN A 34 -20.47 8.75 12.25
N ILE A 35 -20.61 9.63 13.24
CA ILE A 35 -21.84 10.42 13.45
C ILE A 35 -21.46 11.89 13.54
N ALA A 36 -21.93 12.69 12.59
CA ALA A 36 -21.78 14.15 12.55
C ALA A 36 -22.85 14.79 11.66
N ASP A 37 -22.82 16.12 11.55
CA ASP A 37 -23.60 16.88 10.56
C ASP A 37 -22.95 16.76 9.16
N TYR A 38 -23.07 15.58 8.57
CA TYR A 38 -22.52 15.27 7.26
C TYR A 38 -23.43 15.80 6.14
N ALA A 39 -22.84 16.53 5.21
CA ALA A 39 -23.35 16.61 3.85
C ALA A 39 -22.87 15.38 3.05
N ASN A 40 -23.71 14.92 2.12
CA ASN A 40 -23.41 13.80 1.25
C ASN A 40 -23.37 14.25 -0.22
N PHE A 41 -22.42 13.73 -0.99
CA PHE A 41 -22.43 13.82 -2.45
C PHE A 41 -21.82 12.57 -3.07
N LYS A 42 -22.25 12.24 -4.28
CA LYS A 42 -21.84 11.04 -5.01
C LYS A 42 -21.23 11.39 -6.35
N GLU A 43 -20.29 10.57 -6.79
CA GLU A 43 -19.76 10.56 -8.15
C GLU A 43 -19.79 9.13 -8.71
N ILE A 44 -19.73 9.00 -10.04
CA ILE A 44 -19.66 7.70 -10.72
C ILE A 44 -18.35 7.63 -11.47
N TYR A 45 -17.48 6.71 -11.07
CA TYR A 45 -16.30 6.34 -11.85
C TYR A 45 -16.71 5.31 -12.91
N THR A 46 -16.19 5.44 -14.13
CA THR A 46 -16.38 4.46 -15.21
C THR A 46 -15.02 3.95 -15.66
N ASN A 47 -14.80 2.64 -15.53
CA ASN A 47 -13.51 2.05 -15.88
C ASN A 47 -13.33 1.91 -17.41
N LYS A 48 -12.12 1.52 -17.84
CA LYS A 48 -11.78 1.31 -19.27
C LYS A 48 -12.67 0.28 -19.99
N LYS A 49 -13.42 -0.56 -19.26
CA LYS A 49 -14.36 -1.57 -19.78
C LYS A 49 -15.81 -1.08 -19.82
N GLY A 50 -16.09 0.15 -19.38
CA GLY A 50 -17.44 0.70 -19.31
C GLY A 50 -18.25 0.27 -18.08
N GLU A 51 -17.62 -0.40 -17.10
CA GLU A 51 -18.27 -0.73 -15.83
C GLU A 51 -18.24 0.49 -14.91
N THR A 52 -19.30 0.69 -14.14
CA THR A 52 -19.45 1.84 -13.23
C THR A 52 -19.23 1.45 -11.78
N LEU A 53 -18.58 2.33 -11.03
CA LEU A 53 -18.36 2.24 -9.58
C LEU A 53 -18.89 3.51 -8.92
N GLU A 54 -19.65 3.36 -7.84
CA GLU A 54 -20.13 4.48 -7.03
C GLU A 54 -19.03 4.97 -6.09
N LEU A 55 -18.80 6.28 -6.08
CA LEU A 55 -17.96 6.97 -5.12
C LEU A 55 -18.90 7.79 -4.20
N ASP A 56 -18.93 7.48 -2.91
CA ASP A 56 -19.86 8.07 -1.93
C ASP A 56 -19.08 8.88 -0.86
N TYR A 57 -19.34 10.18 -0.76
CA TYR A 57 -18.57 11.07 0.11
C TYR A 57 -19.44 11.65 1.21
N TYR A 58 -19.08 11.40 2.47
CA TYR A 58 -19.70 11.96 3.66
C TYR A 58 -18.74 12.98 4.28
N VAL A 59 -19.05 14.27 4.17
CA VAL A 59 -18.15 15.35 4.60
C VAL A 59 -18.87 16.31 5.51
N LEU A 60 -18.17 17.00 6.39
CA LEU A 60 -18.80 17.97 7.28
C LEU A 60 -19.46 19.05 6.43
N ALA A 61 -20.71 19.42 6.77
CA ALA A 61 -21.55 20.24 5.89
C ALA A 61 -20.88 21.55 5.43
N TYR A 62 -20.09 22.18 6.32
CA TYR A 62 -19.35 23.41 6.03
C TYR A 62 -18.12 23.23 5.11
N ASN A 63 -17.71 21.99 4.82
CA ASN A 63 -16.62 21.65 3.91
C ASN A 63 -17.10 21.16 2.53
N LEU A 64 -18.41 21.06 2.28
CA LEU A 64 -18.96 20.45 1.06
C LEU A 64 -18.36 20.97 -0.25
N ASP A 65 -18.27 22.29 -0.43
CA ASP A 65 -17.74 22.88 -1.67
C ASP A 65 -16.24 22.65 -1.86
N LYS A 66 -15.50 22.54 -0.75
CA LYS A 66 -14.08 22.22 -0.76
C LYS A 66 -13.88 20.74 -1.12
N ALA A 67 -14.66 19.86 -0.49
CA ALA A 67 -14.65 18.42 -0.72
C ALA A 67 -14.93 18.06 -2.19
N LYS A 68 -15.98 18.63 -2.79
CA LYS A 68 -16.33 18.40 -4.22
C LYS A 68 -15.22 18.74 -5.20
N LYS A 69 -14.32 19.66 -4.84
CA LYS A 69 -13.16 20.00 -5.68
C LYS A 69 -12.01 19.04 -5.40
N HIS A 70 -11.79 18.73 -4.13
CA HIS A 70 -10.66 17.95 -3.65
C HIS A 70 -10.75 16.47 -4.02
N PHE A 71 -11.93 15.85 -3.85
CA PHE A 71 -12.12 14.42 -4.07
C PHE A 71 -12.18 14.00 -5.55
N LYS A 72 -12.18 14.95 -6.50
CA LYS A 72 -12.07 14.63 -7.93
C LYS A 72 -10.84 13.77 -8.26
N GLN A 73 -9.77 13.91 -7.48
CA GLN A 73 -8.56 13.11 -7.65
C GLN A 73 -8.77 11.61 -7.40
N THR A 74 -9.82 11.20 -6.68
CA THR A 74 -10.14 9.78 -6.44
C THR A 74 -10.30 9.02 -7.75
N HIS A 75 -10.86 9.61 -8.81
CA HIS A 75 -10.98 8.97 -10.12
C HIS A 75 -9.61 8.56 -10.69
N GLU A 76 -8.61 9.42 -10.55
CA GLU A 76 -7.25 9.14 -11.02
C GLU A 76 -6.59 8.04 -10.18
N VAL A 77 -6.81 8.06 -8.86
CA VAL A 77 -6.28 7.04 -7.94
C VAL A 77 -6.88 5.67 -8.27
N VAL A 78 -8.21 5.58 -8.44
CA VAL A 78 -8.91 4.35 -8.80
C VAL A 78 -8.41 3.83 -10.16
N ALA A 79 -8.32 4.70 -11.16
CA ALA A 79 -7.86 4.31 -12.49
C ALA A 79 -6.42 3.77 -12.48
N CYS A 80 -5.51 4.41 -11.73
CA CYS A 80 -4.14 3.94 -11.58
C CYS A 80 -4.09 2.57 -10.91
N PHE A 81 -4.77 2.37 -9.77
CA PHE A 81 -4.70 1.08 -9.09
C PHE A 81 -5.36 -0.05 -9.88
N GLU A 82 -6.44 0.22 -10.63
CA GLU A 82 -7.02 -0.78 -11.51
C GLU A 82 -6.06 -1.26 -12.61
N GLU A 83 -5.19 -0.37 -13.11
CA GLU A 83 -4.18 -0.70 -14.11
C GLU A 83 -3.16 -1.71 -13.59
N TYR A 84 -2.67 -1.51 -12.36
CA TYR A 84 -1.60 -2.32 -11.78
C TYR A 84 -2.10 -3.54 -10.99
N PHE A 85 -3.21 -3.42 -10.26
CA PHE A 85 -3.70 -4.45 -9.32
C PHE A 85 -4.98 -5.15 -9.80
N GLY A 86 -5.61 -4.62 -10.84
CA GLY A 86 -6.90 -5.09 -11.36
C GLY A 86 -8.09 -4.44 -10.68
N LYS A 87 -9.30 -4.89 -11.09
CA LYS A 87 -10.58 -4.32 -10.65
C LYS A 87 -10.63 -4.15 -9.13
N TYR A 88 -11.16 -3.00 -8.68
CA TYR A 88 -11.34 -2.70 -7.26
C TYR A 88 -12.09 -3.87 -6.56
N PRO A 89 -11.60 -4.37 -5.40
CA PRO A 89 -12.13 -5.60 -4.82
C PRO A 89 -13.60 -5.48 -4.44
N PHE A 90 -13.96 -4.43 -3.70
CA PHE A 90 -15.31 -4.28 -3.13
C PHE A 90 -16.26 -3.56 -4.10
N TRP A 91 -16.24 -3.95 -5.38
CA TRP A 91 -17.01 -3.28 -6.44
C TRP A 91 -18.49 -3.21 -6.13
N GLU A 92 -19.04 -4.27 -5.56
CA GLU A 92 -20.43 -4.37 -5.17
C GLU A 92 -20.80 -3.46 -4.03
N ASP A 93 -19.83 -2.95 -3.24
CA ASP A 93 -19.95 -2.08 -2.08
C ASP A 93 -19.59 -0.60 -2.38
N GLY A 94 -18.97 -0.30 -3.53
CA GLY A 94 -18.56 1.06 -3.87
C GLY A 94 -17.32 1.53 -3.10
N ILE A 95 -16.98 2.82 -3.21
CA ILE A 95 -15.90 3.45 -2.44
C ILE A 95 -16.49 4.60 -1.63
N GLY A 96 -16.39 4.54 -0.31
CA GLY A 96 -16.80 5.61 0.59
C GLY A 96 -15.60 6.36 1.16
N PHE A 97 -15.69 7.68 1.23
CA PHE A 97 -14.82 8.50 2.09
C PHE A 97 -15.66 9.26 3.11
N VAL A 98 -15.26 9.20 4.38
CA VAL A 98 -15.94 9.84 5.50
C VAL A 98 -14.98 10.83 6.16
N GLU A 99 -15.35 12.10 6.22
CA GLU A 99 -14.53 13.11 6.90
C GLU A 99 -14.48 12.85 8.40
N THR A 100 -13.28 12.74 8.97
CA THR A 100 -13.06 12.39 10.37
C THR A 100 -12.13 13.38 11.07
N PRO A 101 -12.16 13.46 12.42
CA PRO A 101 -11.25 14.33 13.18
C PRO A 101 -9.83 13.76 13.32
N TYR A 102 -9.62 12.49 12.93
CA TYR A 102 -8.33 11.82 12.89
C TYR A 102 -7.90 11.61 11.43
N LEU A 103 -6.60 11.39 11.21
CA LEU A 103 -6.01 11.62 9.90
C LEU A 103 -6.51 10.72 8.77
N GLY A 104 -6.59 9.41 9.03
CA GLY A 104 -6.93 8.37 8.07
C GLY A 104 -7.08 7.04 8.80
N MET A 105 -7.89 6.15 8.23
CA MET A 105 -8.01 4.73 8.56
C MET A 105 -8.73 4.06 7.38
N GLU A 106 -8.27 2.86 7.05
CA GLU A 106 -8.66 2.10 5.87
C GLU A 106 -9.97 1.31 6.00
N HIS A 107 -10.88 1.73 6.88
CA HIS A 107 -12.14 1.02 7.11
C HIS A 107 -12.84 0.71 5.78
N GLN A 108 -12.92 -0.58 5.45
CA GLN A 108 -13.38 -1.10 4.16
C GLN A 108 -14.61 -0.36 3.64
N SER A 109 -14.45 0.27 2.47
CA SER A 109 -15.40 1.10 1.73
C SER A 109 -16.09 2.24 2.51
N ALA A 110 -15.56 2.60 3.69
CA ALA A 110 -15.92 3.76 4.50
C ALA A 110 -14.65 4.46 5.01
N ILE A 111 -13.72 4.72 4.09
CA ILE A 111 -12.38 5.22 4.37
C ILE A 111 -12.46 6.53 5.15
N ALA A 112 -11.80 6.56 6.30
CA ALA A 112 -11.74 7.76 7.11
C ALA A 112 -10.78 8.78 6.49
N TYR A 113 -11.18 10.04 6.46
CA TYR A 113 -10.45 11.12 5.82
C TYR A 113 -10.34 12.36 6.73
N GLY A 114 -9.16 12.61 7.26
CA GLY A 114 -8.87 13.78 8.10
C GLY A 114 -7.68 14.60 7.62
N ASN A 115 -7.26 14.46 6.37
CA ASN A 115 -6.11 15.19 5.81
C ASN A 115 -6.37 16.67 5.51
N GLN A 116 -7.52 17.19 5.95
CA GLN A 116 -7.90 18.61 5.86
C GLN A 116 -7.91 19.16 4.42
N TYR A 117 -8.14 18.32 3.42
CA TYR A 117 -8.18 18.71 2.01
C TYR A 117 -6.83 19.29 1.53
N MET A 118 -5.73 18.78 2.09
CA MET A 118 -4.37 19.18 1.75
C MET A 118 -3.70 18.17 0.83
N ARG A 119 -2.69 18.63 0.08
CA ARG A 119 -1.76 17.75 -0.63
C ARG A 119 -0.83 17.02 0.33
N GLY A 120 -0.30 15.88 -0.07
CA GLY A 120 0.63 15.09 0.74
C GLY A 120 0.03 14.71 2.08
N TYR A 121 0.87 14.49 3.08
CA TYR A 121 0.47 14.25 4.46
C TYR A 121 0.41 15.60 5.19
N LEU A 122 -0.80 16.10 5.47
CA LEU A 122 -1.04 17.42 6.09
C LEU A 122 -0.28 18.57 5.42
N GLY A 123 -0.22 18.58 4.08
CA GLY A 123 0.50 19.58 3.30
C GLY A 123 1.97 19.23 2.98
N GLY A 124 2.51 18.14 3.52
CA GLY A 124 3.92 17.78 3.46
C GLY A 124 4.21 16.35 2.98
N MET A 125 5.43 15.88 3.26
CA MET A 125 5.94 14.51 3.00
C MET A 125 5.87 14.00 1.55
N ILE A 126 5.61 14.88 0.59
CA ILE A 126 5.75 14.61 -0.85
C ILE A 126 6.63 15.69 -1.51
N PRO A 127 7.32 15.39 -2.62
CA PRO A 127 8.07 16.39 -3.40
C PRO A 127 7.24 17.63 -3.75
N LYS A 128 7.84 18.83 -3.65
CA LYS A 128 7.13 20.12 -3.77
C LYS A 128 6.38 20.32 -5.09
N ASP A 129 6.84 19.67 -6.14
CA ASP A 129 6.29 19.73 -7.49
C ASP A 129 5.18 18.69 -7.76
N MET A 130 4.89 17.79 -6.82
CA MET A 130 3.77 16.87 -6.89
C MET A 130 2.52 17.44 -6.21
N ASN A 131 1.33 17.17 -6.74
CA ASN A 131 0.07 17.64 -6.14
C ASN A 131 -0.98 16.53 -6.12
N TRP A 132 -1.01 15.79 -5.02
CA TRP A 132 -1.97 14.71 -4.73
C TRP A 132 -2.08 14.56 -3.21
N ASP A 133 -3.19 14.00 -2.73
CA ASP A 133 -3.47 13.78 -1.31
C ASP A 133 -2.95 12.40 -0.87
N TYR A 134 -2.09 12.38 0.14
CA TYR A 134 -1.50 11.15 0.66
C TYR A 134 -2.54 10.18 1.21
N ILE A 135 -3.51 10.67 1.99
CA ILE A 135 -4.51 9.83 2.66
C ILE A 135 -5.45 9.20 1.65
N ILE A 136 -5.84 9.92 0.58
CA ILE A 136 -6.66 9.30 -0.47
C ILE A 136 -5.93 8.12 -1.13
N VAL A 137 -4.62 8.23 -1.37
CA VAL A 137 -3.84 7.19 -2.04
C VAL A 137 -3.51 6.03 -1.10
N HIS A 138 -3.04 6.33 0.11
CA HIS A 138 -2.63 5.33 1.10
C HIS A 138 -3.85 4.50 1.55
N GLU A 139 -4.89 5.16 2.05
CA GLU A 139 -6.04 4.44 2.60
C GLU A 139 -6.84 3.69 1.53
N TYR A 140 -6.89 4.19 0.29
CA TYR A 140 -7.47 3.43 -0.82
C TYR A 140 -6.59 2.22 -1.22
N GLY A 141 -5.27 2.30 -1.02
CA GLY A 141 -4.36 1.18 -1.26
C GLY A 141 -4.66 0.01 -0.34
N HIS A 142 -5.07 0.31 0.89
CA HIS A 142 -5.46 -0.70 1.85
C HIS A 142 -6.70 -1.52 1.46
N GLU A 143 -7.55 -1.02 0.55
CA GLU A 143 -8.63 -1.82 -0.01
C GLU A 143 -8.10 -3.07 -0.74
N TYR A 144 -6.89 -2.99 -1.32
CA TYR A 144 -6.20 -4.15 -1.89
C TYR A 144 -5.37 -4.91 -0.83
N PHE A 145 -4.59 -4.20 0.00
CA PHE A 145 -3.69 -4.77 1.01
C PHE A 145 -3.96 -4.21 2.42
N GLY A 146 -4.68 -4.95 3.23
CA GLY A 146 -5.40 -4.43 4.38
C GLY A 146 -6.70 -5.19 4.49
N ASN A 147 -7.61 -4.83 3.59
CA ASN A 147 -8.99 -5.29 3.57
C ASN A 147 -9.15 -6.57 2.74
N SER A 148 -8.81 -6.52 1.43
CA SER A 148 -8.93 -7.69 0.55
C SER A 148 -7.91 -8.77 0.90
N VAL A 149 -6.63 -8.40 1.03
CA VAL A 149 -5.58 -9.27 1.57
C VAL A 149 -5.23 -8.82 2.98
N SER A 150 -5.60 -9.62 3.97
CA SER A 150 -5.34 -9.27 5.37
C SER A 150 -4.21 -10.08 5.99
N ALA A 151 -3.43 -9.48 6.89
CA ALA A 151 -2.52 -10.24 7.75
C ALA A 151 -3.34 -11.12 8.70
N LYS A 152 -2.85 -12.35 8.95
CA LYS A 152 -3.46 -13.29 9.91
C LYS A 152 -3.11 -12.95 11.35
N ASP A 153 -1.93 -12.39 11.56
CA ASP A 153 -1.45 -11.91 12.85
C ASP A 153 -0.99 -10.47 12.67
N ILE A 154 -1.35 -9.60 13.62
CA ILE A 154 -0.98 -8.19 13.60
C ILE A 154 0.54 -8.01 13.54
N ALA A 155 1.31 -8.93 14.14
CA ALA A 155 2.78 -8.95 14.09
C ALA A 155 3.36 -9.01 12.65
N GLU A 156 2.54 -9.31 11.65
CA GLU A 156 2.90 -9.33 10.23
C GLU A 156 2.36 -8.11 9.47
N MET A 157 2.19 -6.97 10.15
CA MET A 157 1.58 -5.73 9.63
C MET A 157 2.22 -5.18 8.35
N TRP A 158 3.45 -5.59 8.04
CA TRP A 158 4.11 -5.28 6.76
C TRP A 158 3.28 -5.71 5.54
N ILE A 159 2.45 -6.75 5.66
CA ILE A 159 1.55 -7.22 4.59
C ILE A 159 0.55 -6.14 4.20
N HIS A 160 0.09 -5.36 5.17
CA HIS A 160 -0.74 -4.18 4.94
C HIS A 160 0.16 -3.01 4.55
N GLU A 161 1.05 -2.63 5.45
CA GLU A 161 1.67 -1.31 5.42
C GLU A 161 2.79 -1.18 4.40
N SER A 162 3.61 -2.23 4.21
CA SER A 162 4.68 -2.17 3.22
C SER A 162 4.13 -2.19 1.80
N PHE A 163 3.11 -3.02 1.55
CA PHE A 163 2.47 -3.08 0.25
C PHE A 163 1.75 -1.76 -0.06
N THR A 164 0.92 -1.25 0.85
CA THR A 164 0.23 0.03 0.66
C THR A 164 1.21 1.20 0.50
N THR A 165 2.24 1.29 1.34
CA THR A 165 3.29 2.32 1.19
C THR A 165 4.01 2.20 -0.15
N TYR A 166 4.22 0.99 -0.66
CA TYR A 166 4.81 0.80 -1.98
C TYR A 166 3.82 1.14 -3.12
N MET A 167 2.52 0.91 -2.93
CA MET A 167 1.47 1.32 -3.87
C MET A 167 1.43 2.83 -4.07
N GLU A 168 1.81 3.63 -3.08
CA GLU A 168 2.00 5.07 -3.26
C GLU A 168 3.07 5.38 -4.31
N ALA A 169 4.21 4.66 -4.29
CA ALA A 169 5.25 4.82 -5.30
C ALA A 169 4.75 4.39 -6.69
N ILE A 170 3.93 3.34 -6.77
CA ILE A 170 3.26 2.93 -8.02
C ILE A 170 2.27 3.99 -8.49
N TYR A 171 1.52 4.65 -7.60
CA TYR A 171 0.67 5.79 -7.96
C TYR A 171 1.49 6.95 -8.52
N VAL A 172 2.60 7.29 -7.87
CA VAL A 172 3.50 8.34 -8.35
C VAL A 172 4.07 7.98 -9.72
N GLU A 173 4.42 6.71 -9.96
CA GLU A 173 4.87 6.22 -11.26
C GLU A 173 3.79 6.36 -12.33
N CYS A 174 2.56 5.95 -12.01
CA CYS A 174 1.39 6.06 -12.89
C CYS A 174 1.08 7.51 -13.27
N LYS A 175 1.09 8.42 -12.29
CA LYS A 175 0.67 9.82 -12.46
C LYS A 175 1.78 10.71 -13.03
N TYR A 176 3.03 10.41 -12.72
CA TYR A 176 4.18 11.24 -13.08
C TYR A 176 5.18 10.44 -13.93
N SER A 177 6.09 9.71 -13.28
CA SER A 177 7.12 8.92 -13.95
C SER A 177 7.79 7.95 -12.98
N TYR A 178 8.47 6.92 -13.52
CA TYR A 178 9.31 6.04 -12.72
C TYR A 178 10.38 6.82 -11.94
N ALA A 179 11.01 7.83 -12.57
CA ALA A 179 12.01 8.66 -11.91
C ALA A 179 11.44 9.44 -10.71
N ASP A 180 10.19 9.91 -10.83
CA ASP A 180 9.48 10.57 -9.74
C ASP A 180 9.09 9.61 -8.61
N ALA A 181 8.74 8.36 -8.93
CA ALA A 181 8.51 7.32 -7.92
C ALA A 181 9.78 7.02 -7.12
N ILE A 182 10.95 6.97 -7.77
CA ILE A 182 12.24 6.87 -7.07
C ILE A 182 12.45 8.08 -6.16
N ARG A 183 12.15 9.29 -6.64
CA ARG A 183 12.32 10.53 -5.88
C ARG A 183 11.40 10.58 -4.66
N TYR A 184 10.19 10.03 -4.79
CA TYR A 184 9.24 9.84 -3.69
C TYR A 184 9.78 8.84 -2.65
N LEU A 185 10.20 7.64 -3.08
CA LEU A 185 10.82 6.64 -2.20
C LEU A 185 12.07 7.19 -1.49
N GLN A 186 12.88 7.99 -2.17
CA GLN A 186 14.05 8.65 -1.56
C GLN A 186 13.65 9.59 -0.42
N GLY A 187 12.51 10.27 -0.54
CA GLY A 187 11.92 11.09 0.53
C GLY A 187 11.53 10.29 1.76
N GLN A 188 11.29 8.99 1.64
CA GLN A 188 10.94 8.10 2.76
C GLN A 188 12.16 7.60 3.55
N ARG A 189 13.37 7.63 2.97
CA ARG A 189 14.59 7.08 3.60
C ARG A 189 14.92 7.64 4.99
N PRO A 190 14.73 8.95 5.27
CA PRO A 190 14.97 9.51 6.61
C PRO A 190 14.09 8.90 7.71
N TYR A 191 13.00 8.21 7.37
CA TYR A 191 12.08 7.59 8.33
C TYR A 191 12.38 6.10 8.57
N ILE A 192 13.39 5.54 7.91
CA ILE A 192 13.86 4.17 8.14
C ILE A 192 14.83 4.18 9.33
N ARG A 193 14.51 3.42 10.38
CA ARG A 193 15.28 3.41 11.64
C ARG A 193 16.22 2.21 11.76
N ASN A 194 15.85 1.04 11.24
CA ASN A 194 16.60 -0.22 11.38
C ASN A 194 16.91 -0.59 12.85
N GLN A 195 15.95 -0.38 13.76
CA GLN A 195 16.14 -0.65 15.20
C GLN A 195 15.62 -2.02 15.63
N GLU A 196 14.67 -2.58 14.89
CA GLU A 196 14.03 -3.87 15.18
C GLU A 196 13.60 -4.56 13.87
N PRO A 197 13.32 -5.87 13.91
CA PRO A 197 12.69 -6.57 12.79
C PRO A 197 11.33 -5.96 12.41
N ILE A 198 10.98 -6.06 11.13
CA ILE A 198 9.65 -5.65 10.64
C ILE A 198 8.59 -6.61 11.18
N VAL A 199 8.84 -7.92 11.12
CA VAL A 199 7.93 -8.92 11.70
C VAL A 199 8.11 -8.97 13.21
N GLY A 200 7.04 -8.67 13.94
CA GLY A 200 7.00 -8.71 15.40
C GLY A 200 6.85 -10.12 15.97
N PRO A 201 6.83 -10.25 17.31
CA PRO A 201 6.48 -11.50 17.98
C PRO A 201 5.06 -11.97 17.61
N LEU A 202 4.96 -13.19 17.05
CA LEU A 202 3.68 -13.79 16.64
C LEU A 202 2.86 -14.27 17.85
N GLY A 203 1.53 -14.27 17.72
CA GLY A 203 0.59 -14.88 18.65
C GLY A 203 0.33 -14.10 19.93
N VAL A 204 0.81 -12.86 20.01
CA VAL A 204 0.70 -12.00 21.22
C VAL A 204 0.00 -10.67 20.98
N ASN A 205 -0.66 -10.51 19.83
CA ASN A 205 -1.28 -9.25 19.42
C ASN A 205 -0.30 -8.07 19.47
N PHE A 206 0.88 -8.25 18.87
CA PHE A 206 1.97 -7.27 18.95
C PHE A 206 1.66 -5.99 18.15
N ASP A 207 1.60 -4.86 18.83
CA ASP A 207 1.43 -3.51 18.27
C ASP A 207 2.58 -2.55 18.66
N GLY A 208 3.62 -3.08 19.31
CA GLY A 208 4.64 -2.32 20.02
C GLY A 208 5.84 -1.87 19.21
N TRP A 209 5.74 -1.73 17.88
CA TRP A 209 6.87 -1.21 17.07
C TRP A 209 7.23 0.21 17.51
N SER A 210 8.51 0.43 17.72
CA SER A 210 9.09 1.72 18.08
C SER A 210 9.19 2.68 16.89
N GLY A 211 9.16 2.15 15.66
CA GLY A 211 9.35 2.91 14.42
C GLY A 211 8.43 2.46 13.27
N SER A 212 8.65 3.09 12.12
CA SER A 212 7.83 2.97 10.92
C SER A 212 8.45 2.08 9.84
N ASP A 213 9.29 1.13 10.23
CA ASP A 213 10.03 0.29 9.27
C ASP A 213 9.07 -0.66 8.51
N HIS A 214 7.96 -1.07 9.11
CA HIS A 214 6.90 -1.82 8.43
C HIS A 214 6.18 -1.01 7.33
N TYR A 215 6.37 0.32 7.28
CA TYR A 215 5.99 1.16 6.13
C TYR A 215 7.19 1.34 5.19
N TYR A 216 8.20 2.11 5.63
CA TYR A 216 9.21 2.67 4.73
C TYR A 216 10.32 1.68 4.36
N LYS A 217 10.84 0.91 5.33
CA LYS A 217 11.83 -0.15 5.04
C LYS A 217 11.19 -1.24 4.21
N GLY A 218 9.94 -1.58 4.51
CA GLY A 218 9.12 -2.51 3.74
C GLY A 218 8.89 -2.08 2.28
N ALA A 219 8.52 -0.83 2.05
CA ALA A 219 8.38 -0.30 0.69
C ALA A 219 9.71 -0.33 -0.09
N TRP A 220 10.82 0.03 0.56
CA TRP A 220 12.17 -0.10 -0.03
C TRP A 220 12.60 -1.55 -0.26
N MET A 221 12.18 -2.48 0.59
CA MET A 221 12.39 -3.92 0.39
C MET A 221 11.65 -4.37 -0.89
N LEU A 222 10.37 -4.05 -1.04
CA LEU A 222 9.59 -4.39 -2.25
C LEU A 222 10.22 -3.75 -3.50
N HIS A 223 10.66 -2.50 -3.40
CA HIS A 223 11.35 -1.83 -4.50
C HIS A 223 12.70 -2.47 -4.86
N SER A 224 13.44 -2.95 -3.85
CA SER A 224 14.70 -3.68 -4.06
C SER A 224 14.44 -5.05 -4.70
N LEU A 225 13.32 -5.71 -4.35
CA LEU A 225 12.89 -6.94 -5.00
C LEU A 225 12.55 -6.72 -6.48
N ARG A 226 11.86 -5.63 -6.85
CA ARG A 226 11.64 -5.23 -8.26
C ARG A 226 12.96 -5.18 -9.03
N HIS A 227 13.99 -4.57 -8.45
CA HIS A 227 15.32 -4.49 -9.05
C HIS A 227 16.02 -5.84 -9.11
N ALA A 228 15.86 -6.69 -8.09
CA ALA A 228 16.45 -8.02 -8.07
C ALA A 228 15.83 -8.96 -9.12
N ILE A 229 14.53 -8.79 -9.38
CA ILE A 229 13.81 -9.51 -10.44
C ILE A 229 14.26 -9.00 -11.82
N ASN A 230 14.47 -7.69 -11.97
CA ASN A 230 14.88 -7.03 -13.21
C ASN A 230 14.06 -7.44 -14.44
N ASN A 231 12.75 -7.53 -14.25
CA ASN A 231 11.81 -7.79 -15.31
C ASN A 231 10.51 -7.10 -14.91
N GLU A 232 10.18 -6.04 -15.62
CA GLU A 232 9.07 -5.16 -15.25
C GLU A 232 7.72 -5.89 -15.36
N ASP A 233 7.47 -6.59 -16.45
CA ASP A 233 6.24 -7.36 -16.66
C ASP A 233 6.09 -8.45 -15.58
N LEU A 234 7.18 -9.12 -15.22
CA LEU A 234 7.18 -10.14 -14.18
C LEU A 234 6.94 -9.54 -12.79
N TRP A 235 7.49 -8.37 -12.51
CA TRP A 235 7.28 -7.65 -11.25
C TRP A 235 5.82 -7.19 -11.09
N LEU A 236 5.29 -6.48 -12.09
CA LEU A 236 3.91 -6.01 -12.07
C LEU A 236 2.92 -7.18 -12.06
N GLY A 237 3.23 -8.24 -12.82
CA GLY A 237 2.49 -9.50 -12.80
C GLY A 237 2.48 -10.16 -11.43
N LEU A 238 3.62 -10.17 -10.73
CA LEU A 238 3.74 -10.72 -9.37
C LEU A 238 2.87 -9.94 -8.38
N LEU A 239 2.99 -8.60 -8.32
CA LEU A 239 2.21 -7.77 -7.40
C LEU A 239 0.70 -8.00 -7.55
N LYS A 240 0.22 -7.98 -8.79
CA LYS A 240 -1.18 -8.27 -9.12
C LYS A 240 -1.58 -9.67 -8.69
N SER A 241 -0.71 -10.66 -8.95
CA SER A 241 -0.99 -12.06 -8.67
C SER A 241 -1.00 -12.35 -7.16
N ILE A 242 -0.22 -11.63 -6.35
CA ILE A 242 -0.29 -11.70 -4.88
C ILE A 242 -1.70 -11.28 -4.43
N HIS A 243 -2.17 -10.10 -4.84
CA HIS A 243 -3.52 -9.65 -4.51
C HIS A 243 -4.58 -10.67 -4.93
N GLN A 244 -4.54 -11.13 -6.19
CA GLN A 244 -5.52 -12.09 -6.71
C GLN A 244 -5.50 -13.45 -5.99
N LYS A 245 -4.33 -13.90 -5.54
CA LYS A 245 -4.16 -15.19 -4.87
C LYS A 245 -4.77 -15.17 -3.47
N PHE A 246 -4.65 -14.05 -2.75
CA PHE A 246 -5.01 -13.93 -1.34
C PHE A 246 -6.24 -13.03 -1.11
N ALA A 247 -6.91 -12.59 -2.17
CA ALA A 247 -8.11 -11.75 -2.06
C ALA A 247 -9.20 -12.41 -1.21
N TYR A 248 -9.86 -11.59 -0.40
CA TYR A 248 -10.88 -11.98 0.58
C TYR A 248 -10.41 -13.05 1.58
N SER A 249 -9.15 -12.98 1.99
CA SER A 249 -8.58 -13.94 2.93
C SER A 249 -7.53 -13.32 3.85
N THR A 250 -7.21 -14.04 4.93
CA THR A 250 -6.03 -13.74 5.74
C THR A 250 -4.85 -14.58 5.26
N THR A 251 -3.65 -14.02 5.31
CA THR A 251 -2.40 -14.68 4.94
C THR A 251 -1.27 -14.38 5.92
N THR A 252 -0.16 -15.10 5.77
CA THR A 252 1.05 -14.99 6.57
C THR A 252 2.25 -14.63 5.70
N THR A 253 3.31 -14.13 6.32
CA THR A 253 4.60 -13.86 5.66
C THR A 253 5.10 -15.10 4.93
N LYS A 254 4.98 -16.28 5.54
CA LYS A 254 5.44 -17.55 4.98
C LYS A 254 4.69 -17.91 3.69
N GLU A 255 3.38 -17.70 3.67
CA GLU A 255 2.55 -17.99 2.49
C GLU A 255 2.85 -17.04 1.33
N ILE A 256 3.03 -15.74 1.62
CA ILE A 256 3.44 -14.76 0.60
C ILE A 256 4.81 -15.13 0.03
N ILE A 257 5.81 -15.42 0.86
CA ILE A 257 7.15 -15.80 0.40
C ILE A 257 7.09 -17.09 -0.45
N ALA A 258 6.35 -18.10 0.01
CA ALA A 258 6.18 -19.34 -0.74
C ALA A 258 5.54 -19.10 -2.11
N PHE A 259 4.52 -18.24 -2.18
CA PHE A 259 3.89 -17.84 -3.43
C PHE A 259 4.86 -17.09 -4.35
N VAL A 260 5.61 -16.12 -3.83
CA VAL A 260 6.62 -15.37 -4.59
C VAL A 260 7.66 -16.32 -5.19
N ASN A 261 8.17 -17.27 -4.39
CA ASN A 261 9.16 -18.24 -4.84
C ASN A 261 8.61 -19.14 -5.95
N GLN A 262 7.37 -19.62 -5.79
CA GLN A 262 6.68 -20.42 -6.80
C GLN A 262 6.47 -19.62 -8.08
N TYR A 263 6.01 -18.37 -7.97
CA TYR A 263 5.72 -17.53 -9.13
C TYR A 263 6.99 -17.20 -9.93
N LEU A 264 8.09 -16.87 -9.22
CA LEU A 264 9.35 -16.49 -9.83
C LEU A 264 10.27 -17.67 -10.19
N GLN A 265 9.89 -18.90 -9.80
CA GLN A 265 10.70 -20.12 -9.97
C GLN A 265 12.13 -19.95 -9.41
N LYS A 266 12.25 -19.21 -8.31
CA LYS A 266 13.52 -18.87 -7.66
C LYS A 266 13.29 -18.66 -6.18
N ASP A 267 14.22 -19.12 -5.35
CA ASP A 267 14.16 -18.93 -3.91
C ASP A 267 14.62 -17.52 -3.51
N TYR A 268 13.68 -16.68 -3.11
CA TYR A 268 13.89 -15.37 -2.51
C TYR A 268 13.73 -15.40 -0.98
N THR A 269 13.59 -16.57 -0.36
CA THR A 269 13.44 -16.69 1.11
C THR A 269 14.56 -15.95 1.84
N PRO A 270 15.86 -16.09 1.48
CA PRO A 270 16.91 -15.35 2.17
C PRO A 270 16.79 -13.83 2.03
N PHE A 271 16.27 -13.35 0.90
CA PHE A 271 16.01 -11.92 0.70
C PHE A 271 14.95 -11.43 1.69
N PHE A 272 13.81 -12.10 1.79
CA PHE A 272 12.77 -11.70 2.73
C PHE A 272 13.19 -11.88 4.18
N GLU A 273 13.89 -12.96 4.51
CA GLU A 273 14.43 -13.18 5.87
C GLU A 273 15.32 -12.02 6.32
N GLN A 274 16.21 -11.55 5.44
CA GLN A 274 17.08 -10.42 5.72
C GLN A 274 16.30 -9.14 6.04
N TYR A 275 15.30 -8.79 5.25
CA TYR A 275 14.63 -7.50 5.42
C TYR A 275 13.50 -7.53 6.45
N LEU A 276 12.83 -8.67 6.61
CA LEU A 276 11.67 -8.80 7.51
C LEU A 276 12.06 -9.20 8.94
N TYR A 277 13.05 -10.08 9.10
CA TYR A 277 13.38 -10.68 10.40
C TYR A 277 14.69 -10.15 11.01
N SER A 278 15.42 -9.28 10.30
CA SER A 278 16.59 -8.56 10.83
C SER A 278 16.36 -7.05 10.84
N ALA A 279 16.78 -6.41 11.92
CA ALA A 279 16.85 -4.95 12.00
C ALA A 279 17.91 -4.41 11.03
N GLU A 280 19.10 -5.02 11.03
CA GLU A 280 20.26 -4.61 10.23
C GLU A 280 20.04 -4.85 8.72
N LEU A 281 20.54 -3.93 7.91
CA LEU A 281 20.55 -4.05 6.45
C LEU A 281 21.77 -4.83 5.96
N PRO A 282 21.68 -5.58 4.85
CA PRO A 282 22.84 -6.22 4.26
C PRO A 282 23.80 -5.17 3.71
N ILE A 283 25.09 -5.26 4.06
CA ILE A 283 26.12 -4.32 3.61
C ILE A 283 26.78 -4.85 2.33
N PHE A 284 26.76 -4.05 1.27
CA PHE A 284 27.48 -4.37 0.03
C PHE A 284 28.96 -4.01 0.16
N GLU A 285 29.82 -5.00 0.33
CA GLU A 285 31.27 -4.81 0.37
C GLU A 285 31.88 -5.17 -0.97
N TYR A 286 32.72 -4.28 -1.53
CA TYR A 286 33.34 -4.52 -2.82
C TYR A 286 34.76 -3.97 -2.91
N SER A 287 35.55 -4.55 -3.81
CA SER A 287 36.85 -4.03 -4.23
C SER A 287 36.99 -4.09 -5.74
N LEU A 288 37.62 -3.05 -6.29
CA LEU A 288 37.92 -2.93 -7.71
C LEU A 288 39.43 -2.93 -7.90
N TRP A 289 39.92 -3.68 -8.89
CA TRP A 289 41.33 -3.62 -9.28
C TRP A 289 41.50 -3.82 -10.78
N GLN A 290 42.56 -3.22 -11.32
CA GLN A 290 42.91 -3.36 -12.71
C GLN A 290 43.73 -4.65 -12.91
N GLN A 291 43.33 -5.47 -13.89
CA GLN A 291 44.10 -6.63 -14.36
C GLN A 291 44.30 -6.49 -15.87
N GLY A 292 45.42 -5.90 -16.27
CA GLY A 292 45.70 -5.52 -17.65
C GLY A 292 44.72 -4.46 -18.15
N ARG A 293 43.95 -4.78 -19.20
CA ARG A 293 42.89 -3.89 -19.74
C ARG A 293 41.52 -4.10 -19.09
N GLN A 294 41.39 -5.06 -18.16
CA GLN A 294 40.12 -5.38 -17.52
C GLN A 294 40.04 -4.76 -16.12
N LEU A 295 38.92 -4.14 -15.79
CA LEU A 295 38.54 -3.84 -14.41
C LEU A 295 37.90 -5.09 -13.81
N LYS A 296 38.43 -5.57 -12.69
CA LYS A 296 37.89 -6.70 -11.94
C LYS A 296 37.13 -6.19 -10.73
N LEU A 297 36.01 -6.85 -10.42
CA LEU A 297 35.19 -6.63 -9.24
C LEU A 297 35.21 -7.90 -8.40
N ARG A 298 35.48 -7.75 -7.10
CA ARG A 298 35.19 -8.74 -6.08
C ARG A 298 34.20 -8.10 -5.13
N TYR A 299 33.17 -8.83 -4.75
CA TYR A 299 32.16 -8.32 -3.85
C TYR A 299 31.62 -9.42 -2.94
N ARG A 300 30.96 -9.00 -1.86
CA ARG A 300 30.15 -9.86 -1.00
C ARG A 300 29.05 -9.03 -0.34
N TRP A 301 27.99 -9.71 0.06
CA TRP A 301 27.04 -9.20 1.03
C TRP A 301 27.51 -9.58 2.43
N SER A 302 27.63 -8.58 3.29
CA SER A 302 27.99 -8.72 4.70
C SER A 302 26.71 -8.64 5.53
N THR A 303 26.30 -9.78 6.06
CA THR A 303 25.07 -9.99 6.85
C THR A 303 25.22 -11.28 7.68
N PRO A 304 24.55 -11.39 8.85
CA PRO A 304 24.42 -12.65 9.59
C PRO A 304 23.84 -13.81 8.76
N LEU A 305 23.06 -13.52 7.71
CA LEU A 305 22.41 -14.55 6.88
C LEU A 305 23.34 -14.99 5.74
N SER A 306 24.06 -16.08 5.93
CA SER A 306 25.07 -16.57 4.96
C SER A 306 24.50 -16.99 3.60
N SER A 307 23.21 -17.35 3.55
CA SER A 307 22.45 -17.68 2.35
C SER A 307 21.94 -16.44 1.59
N PHE A 308 22.10 -15.23 2.13
CA PHE A 308 21.67 -14.02 1.46
C PHE A 308 22.46 -13.80 0.16
N ASP A 309 21.72 -13.69 -0.93
CA ASP A 309 22.22 -13.27 -2.23
C ASP A 309 21.21 -12.34 -2.90
N MET A 310 21.71 -11.21 -3.39
CA MET A 310 20.92 -10.23 -4.14
C MET A 310 21.75 -9.81 -5.36
N PRO A 311 21.19 -9.93 -6.59
CA PRO A 311 21.89 -9.57 -7.80
C PRO A 311 22.22 -8.07 -7.81
N ILE A 312 23.34 -7.72 -8.43
CA ILE A 312 23.77 -6.34 -8.63
C ILE A 312 23.98 -6.04 -10.11
N PHE A 313 23.74 -4.78 -10.51
CA PHE A 313 24.14 -4.30 -11.83
C PHE A 313 25.58 -3.80 -11.80
N VAL A 314 26.38 -4.29 -12.75
CA VAL A 314 27.75 -3.83 -13.00
C VAL A 314 27.80 -3.31 -14.44
N GLY A 315 27.65 -2.00 -14.60
CA GLY A 315 27.52 -1.37 -15.91
C GLY A 315 26.24 -1.82 -16.62
N LYS A 316 26.38 -2.53 -17.76
CA LYS A 316 25.26 -3.09 -18.54
C LYS A 316 25.02 -4.60 -18.28
N ARG A 317 25.69 -5.21 -17.29
CA ARG A 317 25.60 -6.65 -16.99
C ARG A 317 25.08 -6.88 -15.58
N ILE A 318 24.33 -7.96 -15.38
CA ILE A 318 23.94 -8.43 -14.03
C ILE A 318 25.04 -9.36 -13.52
N ALA A 319 25.48 -9.17 -12.28
CA ALA A 319 26.35 -10.09 -11.56
C ALA A 319 25.58 -10.70 -10.38
N THR A 320 25.72 -12.02 -10.23
CA THR A 320 25.24 -12.81 -9.07
C THR A 320 26.44 -13.45 -8.39
N LYS A 321 26.32 -13.79 -7.10
CA LYS A 321 27.43 -14.31 -6.29
C LYS A 321 27.93 -15.65 -6.79
#